data_AF-A0A378W1V5-F1
#
_entry.id   AF-A0A378W1V5-F1
#
_cell.length_a   1.000
_cell.length_b   1.000
_cell.length_c   1.000
_cell.angle_alpha   90.00
_cell.angle_beta   90.00
_cell.angle_gamma   90.00
#
_symmetry.space_group_name_H-M   'P 1'
#
loop_
_entity.id
_entity.type
_entity.pdbx_description
1 polymer ?
#
loop_
_entity_poly.entity_id
_entity_poly.type
_entity_poly.pdbx_seq_one_letter_code
_entity_poly.pdbx_strand_id
1 'polypeptide(L)' 'MDLDIVYEDDTVIVVNKPAGLVVHPAAGNWTGTLLNGLLAHCPELSQIPRAGIVHRLDKETSGLMVVAKTLPAQIPS' A
#
# COMPACT_ATOMS: atom_id res chain seq x y z
N MET A 1 6.38 -8.27 -6.97
CA MET A 1 6.31 -7.01 -7.71
C MET A 1 7.30 -6.08 -7.04
N ASP A 2 8.10 -5.37 -7.82
CA ASP A 2 9.01 -4.36 -7.27
C ASP A 2 8.21 -3.08 -6.99
N LEU A 3 8.37 -2.51 -5.79
CA LEU A 3 7.66 -1.29 -5.37
C LEU A 3 8.59 -0.09 -5.51
N ASP A 4 8.12 0.97 -6.18
CA ASP A 4 8.82 2.25 -6.20
C ASP A 4 8.63 2.97 -4.85
N ILE A 5 9.45 2.61 -3.87
CA ILE A 5 9.44 3.19 -2.52
C ILE A 5 10.29 4.46 -2.54
N VAL A 6 9.64 5.61 -2.36
CA VAL A 6 10.31 6.92 -2.34
C VAL A 6 10.73 7.35 -0.92
N TYR A 7 10.11 6.76 0.10
CA TYR A 7 10.44 6.98 1.50
C TYR A 7 9.96 5.79 2.35
N GLU A 8 10.74 5.38 3.33
CA GLU A 8 10.33 4.38 4.32
C GLU A 8 11.01 4.65 5.67
N ASP A 9 10.23 4.62 6.74
CA ASP A 9 10.72 4.65 8.12
C ASP A 9 10.01 3.59 8.98
N ASP A 10 10.11 3.70 10.31
CA ASP A 10 9.51 2.74 11.25
C ASP A 10 7.98 2.79 11.28
N THR A 11 7.38 3.89 10.81
CA THR A 11 5.95 4.19 10.96
C THR A 11 5.18 4.25 9.64
N VAL A 12 5.83 4.61 8.52
CA VAL A 12 5.18 4.74 7.21
C VAL A 12 6.06 4.26 6.05
N ILE A 13 5.41 3.88 4.95
CA ILE A 13 5.99 3.71 3.62
C ILE A 13 5.32 4.70 2.69
N VAL A 14 6.08 5.41 1.86
CA VAL A 14 5.56 6.19 0.75
C VAL A 14 5.98 5.51 -0.54
N VAL A 15 5.00 5.12 -1.34
CA VAL A 15 5.20 4.48 -2.64
C VAL A 15 4.75 5.43 -3.76
N ASN A 16 5.47 5.45 -4.86
CA ASN A 16 5.03 6.07 -6.10
C ASN A 16 4.33 5.01 -6.96
N LYS A 17 2.99 4.95 -6.87
CA LYS A 17 2.21 3.95 -7.58
C LYS A 17 2.18 4.27 -9.09
N PRO A 18 2.54 3.34 -9.99
CA PRO A 18 2.36 3.55 -11.43
C PRO A 18 0.87 3.49 -11.83
N ALA A 19 0.54 4.07 -12.99
CA ALA A 19 -0.74 3.83 -13.65
C ALA A 19 -0.85 2.34 -14.08
N GLY A 20 -2.07 1.82 -14.19
CA GLY A 20 -2.36 0.42 -14.47
C GLY A 20 -2.37 -0.50 -13.24
N LEU A 21 -1.83 -0.06 -12.09
CA LEU A 21 -1.77 -0.86 -10.87
C LEU A 21 -3.00 -0.63 -9.97
N VAL A 22 -3.71 -1.71 -9.67
CA VAL A 22 -4.84 -1.73 -8.73
C VAL A 22 -4.33 -1.69 -7.28
N VAL A 23 -4.93 -0.86 -6.43
CA VAL A 23 -4.49 -0.67 -5.04
C VAL A 23 -4.82 -1.86 -4.14
N HIS A 24 -6.08 -2.30 -4.14
CA HIS A 24 -6.60 -3.31 -3.21
C HIS A 24 -7.39 -4.37 -4.00
N PRO A 25 -7.34 -5.65 -3.60
CA PRO A 25 -8.11 -6.70 -4.25
C PRO A 25 -9.58 -6.35 -4.42
N ALA A 26 -10.10 -6.63 -5.61
CA ALA A 26 -11.49 -6.44 -6.01
C ALA A 26 -11.88 -7.53 -7.02
N ALA A 27 -13.19 -7.64 -7.34
CA ALA A 27 -13.65 -8.59 -8.36
C ALA A 27 -12.86 -8.41 -9.67
N GLY A 28 -12.26 -9.50 -10.15
CA GLY A 28 -11.41 -9.52 -11.36
C GLY A 28 -9.94 -9.11 -11.13
N ASN A 29 -9.54 -8.67 -9.92
CA ASN A 29 -8.17 -8.29 -9.57
C ASN A 29 -7.84 -8.75 -8.13
N TRP A 30 -7.71 -10.06 -7.91
CA TRP A 30 -7.45 -10.63 -6.58
C TRP A 30 -5.96 -10.70 -6.21
N THR A 31 -5.09 -10.70 -7.21
CA THR A 31 -3.64 -10.78 -7.09
C THR A 31 -3.00 -9.66 -7.91
N GLY A 32 -1.68 -9.43 -7.73
CA GLY A 32 -0.96 -8.40 -8.47
C GLY A 32 -1.36 -6.97 -8.12
N THR A 33 -1.98 -6.76 -6.97
CA THR A 33 -2.35 -5.42 -6.47
C THR A 33 -1.23 -4.81 -5.64
N LEU A 34 -1.30 -3.51 -5.38
CA LEU A 34 -0.37 -2.82 -4.46
C LEU A 34 -0.37 -3.47 -3.08
N LEU A 35 -1.53 -3.85 -2.55
CA LEU A 35 -1.62 -4.59 -1.28
C LEU A 35 -0.79 -5.88 -1.30
N ASN A 36 -0.82 -6.64 -2.40
CA ASN A 36 -0.01 -7.86 -2.51
C ASN A 36 1.49 -7.53 -2.53
N GLY A 37 1.88 -6.45 -3.20
CA GLY A 37 3.26 -5.97 -3.19
C GLY A 37 3.72 -5.54 -1.79
N LEU A 38 2.87 -4.80 -1.07
CA LEU A 38 3.15 -4.36 0.29
C LEU A 38 3.34 -5.52 1.25
N LEU A 39 2.46 -6.54 1.20
CA LEU A 39 2.59 -7.73 2.04
C LEU A 39 3.82 -8.60 1.69
N ALA A 40 4.29 -8.55 0.45
CA ALA A 40 5.52 -9.23 0.05
C ALA A 40 6.77 -8.47 0.53
N HIS A 41 6.73 -7.13 0.56
CA HIS A 41 7.82 -6.27 1.02
C HIS A 41 7.93 -6.23 2.55
N CYS A 42 6.81 -6.06 3.24
CA CYS A 42 6.73 -5.96 4.71
C CYS A 42 5.58 -6.86 5.22
N PRO A 43 5.87 -8.15 5.50
CA PRO A 43 4.87 -9.12 5.95
C PRO A 43 4.12 -8.72 7.24
N GLU A 44 4.73 -7.88 8.08
CA GLU A 44 4.16 -7.34 9.32
C GLU A 44 2.91 -6.49 9.06
N LEU A 45 2.78 -5.90 7.85
CA LEU A 45 1.58 -5.17 7.44
C LEU A 45 0.33 -6.06 7.45
N SER A 46 0.46 -7.38 7.45
CA SER A 46 -0.67 -8.30 7.66
C SER A 46 -1.42 -8.07 8.98
N GLN A 47 -0.78 -7.47 9.98
CA GLN A 47 -1.37 -7.12 11.27
C GLN A 47 -2.03 -5.73 11.27
N ILE A 48 -1.81 -4.94 10.22
CA ILE A 48 -2.36 -3.60 10.06
C ILE A 48 -3.60 -3.68 9.16
N PRO A 49 -4.76 -3.13 9.57
CA PRO A 49 -5.96 -3.09 8.74
C PRO A 49 -5.67 -2.70 7.30
N ARG A 50 -6.17 -3.49 6.34
CA ARG A 50 -5.95 -3.25 4.89
C ARG A 50 -4.48 -3.10 4.48
N ALA A 51 -3.56 -3.76 5.19
CA ALA A 51 -2.12 -3.67 5.00
C ALA A 51 -1.58 -2.22 5.06
N GLY A 52 -2.17 -1.38 5.93
CA GLY A 52 -1.73 0.00 6.11
C GLY A 52 -2.24 1.00 5.08
N ILE A 53 -3.03 0.56 4.08
CA ILE A 53 -3.57 1.44 3.05
C ILE A 53 -4.66 2.34 3.65
N VAL A 54 -4.37 3.64 3.78
CA VAL A 54 -5.31 4.64 4.34
C VAL A 54 -6.10 5.40 3.28
N HIS A 55 -5.58 5.50 2.06
CA HIS A 55 -6.27 6.09 0.91
C HIS A 55 -5.98 5.29 -0.36
N ARG A 56 -6.62 5.63 -1.48
CA ARG A 56 -6.40 4.95 -2.77
C ARG A 56 -6.28 5.95 -3.91
N LEU A 57 -5.58 5.53 -4.95
CA LEU A 57 -5.65 6.10 -6.28
C LEU A 57 -6.39 5.11 -7.19
N ASP A 58 -7.01 5.62 -8.25
CA ASP A 58 -7.61 4.76 -9.28
C ASP A 58 -6.53 3.99 -10.05
N LYS A 59 -6.95 2.92 -10.73
CA LYS A 59 -6.04 2.01 -11.45
C LYS A 59 -5.11 2.79 -12.39
N GLU A 60 -5.69 3.67 -13.21
CA GLU A 60 -4.96 4.45 -14.22
C GLU A 60 -4.34 5.74 -13.68
N THR A 61 -4.47 6.01 -12.37
CA THR A 61 -3.86 7.19 -11.74
C THR A 61 -2.51 6.83 -11.16
N SER A 62 -1.45 7.52 -11.58
CA SER A 62 -0.13 7.44 -10.96
C SER A 62 0.02 8.44 -9.81
N GLY A 63 0.92 8.16 -8.88
CA GLY A 63 1.35 9.13 -7.89
C GLY A 63 1.62 8.54 -6.52
N LEU A 64 1.92 9.44 -5.58
CA LEU A 64 2.31 9.08 -4.24
C LEU A 64 1.14 8.50 -3.43
N MET A 65 1.42 7.44 -2.69
CA MET A 65 0.54 6.88 -1.69
C MET A 65 1.31 6.68 -0.39
N VAL A 66 0.66 7.07 0.72
CA VAL A 66 1.18 6.84 2.07
C VAL A 66 0.53 5.57 2.64
N VAL A 67 1.35 4.69 3.20
CA VAL A 67 0.96 3.42 3.82
C VAL A 67 1.46 3.40 5.26
N ALA A 68 0.57 3.13 6.21
CA ALA A 68 0.93 3.05 7.62
C ALA A 68 1.53 1.68 7.98
N LYS A 69 2.67 1.67 8.68
CA LYS A 69 3.32 0.45 9.20
C LYS A 69 2.88 0.08 10.61
N THR A 70 2.22 1.01 11.32
CA THR A 70 1.77 0.82 12.69
C THR A 70 0.31 1.25 12.87
N LEU A 71 -0.36 0.69 13.88
CA LEU A 71 -1.75 1.07 14.21
C LEU A 71 -1.89 2.57 14.54
N PRO A 72 -1.00 3.18 15.36
CA PRO A 72 -1.08 4.62 15.64
C PRO A 72 -0.91 5.50 14.39
N ALA A 73 -0.06 5.08 13.44
CA ALA A 73 0.10 5.81 12.17
C ALA A 73 -1.12 5.66 11.25
N GLN A 74 -1.88 4.57 11.38
CA GLN A 74 -3.05 4.31 10.54
C GLN A 74 -4.31 5.03 11.05
N ILE A 75 -4.53 4.97 12.37
CA ILE A 75 -5.68 5.56 13.04
C ILE A 75 -5.11 6.41 14.18
N PRO A 76 -4.97 7.73 13.98
CA PRO A 76 -4.59 8.62 15.06
C PRO A 76 -5.64 8.53 16.18
N SER A 77 -5.19 8.41 17.42
CA SER A 77 -6.04 8.47 18.62
C SER A 77 -6.74 9.81 18.77
#